data_AF-A0A0N7BKU7-F1
#
_entry.id   AF-A0A0N7BKU7-F1
#
_cell.length_a   1.000
_cell.length_b   1.000
_cell.length_c   1.000
_cell.angle_alpha   90.00
_cell.angle_beta   90.00
_cell.angle_gamma   90.00
#
_symmetry.space_group_name_H-M   'P 1'
#
loop_
_entity.id
_entity.type
_entity.pdbx_description
1 polymer ?
#
loop_
_entity_poly.entity_id
_entity_poly.type
_entity_poly.pdbx_seq_one_letter_code
_entity_poly.pdbx_strand_id
1 'polypeptide(L)' 'MSRRGNCLDNACIENFFGDLKSELIYQNSYQTFEELSDSIA' A
#
# COMPACT_ATOMS: atom_id res chain seq x y z
N MET A 1 -7.75 -3.62 -14.00
CA MET A 1 -9.23 -3.61 -14.02
C MET A 1 -9.70 -2.91 -15.28
N SER A 2 -10.40 -3.60 -16.20
CA SER A 2 -10.78 -3.06 -17.53
C SER A 2 -12.12 -2.28 -17.53
N ARG A 3 -12.83 -2.24 -16.41
CA ARG A 3 -14.04 -1.42 -16.20
C ARG A 3 -13.75 -0.38 -15.12
N ARG A 4 -14.42 0.77 -15.16
CA ARG A 4 -14.38 1.75 -14.06
C ARG A 4 -14.87 1.05 -12.77
N GLY A 5 -13.97 0.87 -11.81
CA GLY A 5 -14.31 0.31 -10.50
C GLY A 5 -15.17 1.29 -9.70
N ASN A 6 -16.10 0.75 -8.93
CA ASN A 6 -16.80 1.52 -7.90
C ASN A 6 -16.02 1.44 -6.56
N CYS A 7 -16.44 2.21 -5.56
CA CYS A 7 -15.77 2.23 -4.25
C CYS A 7 -15.72 0.85 -3.57
N LEU A 8 -16.76 0.04 -3.71
CA LEU A 8 -16.82 -1.30 -3.11
C LEU A 8 -15.91 -2.30 -3.84
N ASP A 9 -15.83 -2.20 -5.17
CA ASP A 9 -14.93 -3.02 -5.99
C ASP A 9 -13.47 -2.78 -5.59
N ASN A 10 -13.13 -1.53 -5.26
CA ASN A 10 -11.78 -1.13 -4.88
C ASN A 10 -11.47 -1.37 -3.39
N ALA A 11 -12.48 -1.33 -2.51
CA ALA A 11 -12.26 -1.39 -1.06
C ALA A 11 -11.46 -2.63 -0.62
N CYS A 12 -11.75 -3.81 -1.17
CA CYS A 12 -11.03 -5.03 -0.82
C CYS A 12 -9.55 -4.96 -1.19
N ILE A 13 -9.23 -4.47 -2.39
CA ILE A 13 -7.86 -4.42 -2.88
C ILE A 13 -7.07 -3.28 -2.24
N GLU A 14 -7.72 -2.15 -1.96
CA GLU A 14 -7.15 -1.00 -1.24
C GLU A 14 -6.81 -1.39 0.21
N ASN A 15 -7.73 -2.07 0.92
CA ASN A 15 -7.47 -2.56 2.27
C ASN A 15 -6.30 -3.55 2.28
N PHE A 16 -6.30 -4.52 1.36
CA PHE A 16 -5.24 -5.52 1.28
C PHE A 16 -3.84 -4.90 1.08
N PHE A 17 -3.70 -3.98 0.11
CA PHE A 17 -2.42 -3.31 -0.12
C PHE A 17 -2.07 -2.28 0.97
N GLY A 18 -3.07 -1.70 1.63
CA GLY A 18 -2.86 -0.85 2.81
C GLY A 18 -2.26 -1.63 3.97
N ASP A 19 -2.82 -2.80 4.28
CA ASP A 19 -2.32 -3.69 5.32
C ASP A 19 -0.91 -4.21 4.99
N LEU A 20 -0.68 -4.65 3.74
CA LEU A 20 0.62 -5.14 3.29
C LEU A 20 1.72 -4.09 3.42
N LYS A 21 1.44 -2.84 3.00
CA LYS A 21 2.40 -1.74 3.13
C LYS A 21 2.66 -1.42 4.59
N SER A 22 1.62 -1.40 5.43
CA SER A 22 1.76 -1.14 6.86
C SER A 22 2.64 -2.19 7.54
N GLU A 23 2.44 -3.47 7.24
CA GLU A 23 3.25 -4.57 7.77
C GLU A 23 4.72 -4.44 7.33
N LEU A 24 4.97 -4.10 6.05
CA LEU A 24 6.32 -3.87 5.53
C LEU A 24 7.02 -2.69 6.24
N ILE A 25 6.27 -1.65 6.61
CA ILE A 25 6.77 -0.52 7.39
C ILE A 25 7.12 -0.95 8.81
N TYR A 26 6.30 -1.80 9.45
CA TYR A 26 6.57 -2.26 10.81
C TYR A 26 7.75 -3.25 10.90
N GLN A 27 7.97 -4.05 9.85
CA GLN A 27 9.05 -5.04 9.83
C GLN A 27 10.42 -4.45 9.47
N ASN A 28 10.47 -3.26 8.87
CA ASN A 28 11.71 -2.62 8.42
C ASN A 28 11.93 -1.28 9.13
N SER A 29 13.18 -0.87 9.29
CA SER A 29 13.50 0.47 9.81
C SER A 29 14.01 1.34 8.67
N TYR A 30 13.23 2.37 8.37
CA TYR A 30 13.60 3.41 7.39
C TYR A 30 14.08 4.64 8.16
N GLN A 31 15.19 5.25 7.74
CA GLN A 31 15.75 6.42 8.40
C GLN A 31 15.17 7.72 7.81
N THR A 32 14.74 7.67 6.55
CA THR A 32 14.19 8.83 5.83
C THR A 32 12.87 8.49 5.16
N PHE A 33 12.10 9.53 4.82
CA PHE A 33 10.86 9.36 4.07
C PHE A 33 11.15 8.92 2.62
N GLU A 34 12.27 9.36 2.06
CA GLU A 34 12.72 8.98 0.72
C GLU A 34 12.97 7.47 0.62
N GLU A 35 13.69 6.88 1.58
CA GLU A 35 13.91 5.42 1.66
C GLU A 35 12.60 4.64 1.75
N LEU A 36 11.66 5.15 2.55
CA LEU A 36 10.33 4.57 2.68
C LEU A 36 9.57 4.63 1.35
N SER A 37 9.56 5.79 0.71
CA SER A 37 8.87 6.02 -0.55
C SER A 37 9.42 5.13 -1.66
N ASP A 38 10.75 4.98 -1.76
CA ASP A 38 11.41 4.15 -2.77
C ASP A 38 11.10 2.65 -2.56
N SER A 39 10.87 2.21 -1.32
CA SER A 39 10.53 0.80 -1.02
C SER A 39 9.06 0.44 -1.25
N ILE A 40 8.17 1.44 -1.31
CA ILE A 40 6.70 1.28 -1.40
C ILE A 40 6.14 1.63 -2.80
N ALA A 41 6.94 2.31 -3.62
CA ALA A 41 6.62 2.71 -4.99
C ALA A 41 6.56 1.51 -5.96
#